data_AF-A0A358S753-F1
#
_entry.id   AF-A0A358S753-F1
#
_cell.length_a   1.000
_cell.length_b   1.000
_cell.length_c   1.000
_cell.angle_alpha   90.00
_cell.angle_beta   90.00
_cell.angle_gamma   90.00
#
_symmetry.space_group_name_H-M   'P 1'
#
loop_
_entity.id
_entity.type
_entity.pdbx_description
1 polymer ?
#
loop_
_entity_poly.entity_id
_entity_poly.type
_entity_poly.pdbx_seq_one_letter_code
_entity_poly.pdbx_strand_id
1 'polypeptide(L)'
;MKISKDQLLFPNKNNSYIYPQKVGQKLESICSRIGLRYISPHWFRHTHVSLLNEASTDYKEISERVGHSNIKQTMNTYAHVSPQKLLETANTFSDYINSAESDK
;
A
#
# COMPACT_ATOMS: atom_id res chain seq x y z
N MET A 1 14.61 -28.53 -9.45
CA MET A 1 13.66 -28.69 -8.34
C MET A 1 12.28 -28.90 -8.94
N LYS A 2 11.69 -30.10 -8.86
CA LYS A 2 10.32 -30.34 -9.37
C LYS A 2 9.34 -29.84 -8.31
N ILE A 3 8.62 -28.76 -8.61
CA ILE A 3 7.56 -28.21 -7.76
C ILE A 3 6.30 -29.06 -8.00
N SER A 4 5.71 -29.60 -6.93
CA SER A 4 4.44 -30.34 -7.02
C SER A 4 3.31 -29.39 -7.43
N LYS A 5 2.29 -29.92 -8.11
CA LYS A 5 1.11 -29.13 -8.52
C LYS A 5 0.40 -28.46 -7.33
N ASP A 6 0.47 -29.09 -6.15
CA ASP A 6 -0.17 -28.63 -4.91
C ASP A 6 0.81 -27.91 -3.96
N GLN A 7 1.98 -27.50 -4.45
CA GLN A 7 2.97 -26.79 -3.63
C GLN A 7 2.48 -25.36 -3.34
N LEU A 8 2.28 -25.04 -2.06
CA LEU A 8 1.99 -23.65 -1.65
C LEU A 8 3.24 -22.79 -1.83
N LEU A 9 3.03 -21.49 -2.17
CA LEU A 9 4.11 -20.50 -2.27
C LEU A 9 4.71 -20.16 -0.89
N PHE A 10 3.87 -20.10 0.15
CA PHE A 10 4.26 -19.83 1.53
C PHE A 10 3.80 -20.97 2.45
N PRO A 11 4.42 -22.15 2.33
CA PRO A 11 4.06 -23.31 3.12
C PRO A 11 4.69 -23.25 4.52
N ASN A 12 4.06 -23.93 5.47
CA ASN A 12 4.76 -24.43 6.65
C ASN A 12 5.61 -25.67 6.29
N LYS A 13 6.29 -26.27 7.27
CA LYS A 13 7.19 -27.42 7.04
C LYS A 13 6.51 -28.64 6.39
N ASN A 14 5.18 -28.72 6.42
CA ASN A 14 4.38 -29.83 5.92
C ASN A 14 3.59 -29.47 4.65
N ASN A 15 3.98 -28.42 3.92
CA ASN A 15 3.23 -27.91 2.76
C ASN A 15 1.77 -27.53 3.06
N SER A 16 1.53 -26.97 4.25
CA SER A 16 0.21 -26.48 4.67
C SER A 16 0.26 -24.99 5.01
N TYR A 17 -0.89 -24.37 5.29
CA TYR A 17 -0.99 -22.94 5.55
C TYR A 17 -0.19 -22.52 6.80
N ILE A 18 0.36 -21.31 6.75
CA ILE A 18 0.96 -20.65 7.90
C ILE A 18 -0.13 -19.91 8.66
N TYR A 19 -0.19 -20.09 9.98
CA TYR A 19 -1.07 -19.29 10.84
C TYR A 19 -0.68 -17.81 10.80
N PRO A 20 -1.60 -16.87 10.55
CA PRO A 20 -1.28 -15.44 10.49
C PRO A 20 -0.53 -14.90 11.72
N GLN A 21 -0.83 -15.43 12.91
CA GLN A 21 -0.15 -15.05 14.15
C GLN A 21 1.37 -15.31 14.09
N LYS A 22 1.82 -16.34 13.36
CA LYS A 22 3.26 -16.65 13.22
C LYS A 22 4.01 -15.52 12.52
N VAL A 23 3.38 -14.83 11.59
CA VAL A 23 3.99 -13.69 10.88
C VAL A 23 4.14 -12.50 11.84
N GLY A 24 3.11 -12.21 12.64
CA GLY A 24 3.17 -11.16 13.67
C GLY A 24 4.25 -11.43 14.73
N GLN A 25 4.26 -12.65 15.30
CA GLN A 25 5.27 -13.07 16.29
C GLN A 25 6.69 -12.99 15.74
N LYS A 26 6.87 -13.36 14.46
CA LYS A 26 8.18 -13.27 13.81
C LYS A 26 8.65 -11.82 13.67
N LEU A 27 7.76 -10.91 13.28
CA LEU A 27 8.06 -9.48 13.19
C LEU A 27 8.36 -8.87 14.55
N GLU A 28 7.59 -9.22 15.59
CA GLU A 28 7.85 -8.79 16.96
C GLU A 28 9.25 -9.20 17.42
N SER A 29 9.61 -10.47 17.22
CA SER A 29 10.96 -10.96 17.54
C SER A 29 12.06 -10.21 16.78
N ILE A 30 11.82 -9.87 15.50
CA ILE A 30 12.77 -9.08 14.70
C ILE A 30 12.90 -7.68 15.28
N CYS A 31 11.78 -6.98 15.54
CA CYS A 31 11.75 -5.62 16.08
C CYS A 31 12.49 -5.54 17.42
N SER A 32 12.21 -6.46 18.35
CA SER A 32 12.87 -6.52 19.65
C SER A 32 14.38 -6.73 19.53
N ARG A 33 14.83 -7.55 18.56
CA ARG A 33 16.26 -7.84 18.35
C ARG A 33 17.04 -6.63 17.81
N ILE A 34 16.38 -5.75 17.06
CA ILE A 34 17.01 -4.58 16.45
C ILE A 34 16.68 -3.27 17.19
N GLY A 35 16.01 -3.36 18.35
CA GLY A 35 15.64 -2.18 19.16
C GLY A 35 14.57 -1.30 18.52
N LEU A 36 13.75 -1.84 17.61
CA LEU A 36 12.62 -1.11 17.02
C LEU A 36 11.34 -1.35 17.80
N ARG A 37 10.45 -0.35 17.83
CA ARG A 37 9.07 -0.53 18.27
C ARG A 37 8.39 -1.63 17.46
N TYR A 38 7.42 -2.31 18.06
CA TYR A 38 6.65 -3.33 17.35
C TYR A 38 5.93 -2.75 16.13
N ILE A 39 6.13 -3.38 14.97
CA ILE A 39 5.45 -3.07 13.72
C ILE A 39 4.68 -4.32 13.29
N SER A 40 3.36 -4.25 13.35
CA SER A 40 2.48 -5.33 12.86
C SER A 40 2.52 -5.44 11.33
N PRO A 41 2.17 -6.61 10.74
CA PRO A 41 2.07 -6.75 9.28
C PRO A 41 1.18 -5.72 8.60
N HIS A 42 0.15 -5.23 9.30
CA HIS A 42 -0.80 -4.25 8.76
C HIS A 42 -0.13 -2.91 8.44
N TRP A 43 0.89 -2.52 9.20
CA TRP A 43 1.65 -1.29 8.95
C TRP A 43 2.37 -1.31 7.60
N PHE A 44 2.83 -2.46 7.11
CA PHE A 44 3.40 -2.55 5.77
C PHE A 44 2.35 -2.30 4.68
N ARG A 45 1.11 -2.75 4.88
CA ARG A 45 0.00 -2.41 3.98
C ARG A 45 -0.27 -0.90 4.01
N HIS A 46 -0.21 -0.27 5.18
CA HIS A 46 -0.34 1.18 5.29
C HIS A 46 0.75 1.92 4.53
N THR A 47 2.01 1.55 4.73
CA THR A 47 3.14 2.14 4.00
C THR A 47 3.00 1.93 2.49
N HIS A 48 2.58 0.74 2.05
CA HIS A 48 2.37 0.46 0.63
C HIS A 48 1.33 1.38 -0.01
N VAL A 49 0.17 1.55 0.63
CA VAL A 49 -0.88 2.45 0.11
C VAL A 49 -0.42 3.91 0.13
N SER A 50 0.27 4.33 1.19
CA SER A 50 0.78 5.71 1.29
C SER A 50 1.78 6.01 0.18
N LEU A 51 2.70 5.09 -0.10
CA LEU A 51 3.65 5.22 -1.20
C LEU A 51 2.97 5.21 -2.58
N LEU A 52 1.94 4.36 -2.76
CA LEU A 52 1.14 4.38 -3.98
C LEU A 52 0.40 5.72 -4.16
N ASN A 53 -0.09 6.32 -3.08
CA ASN A 53 -0.76 7.62 -3.13
C ASN A 53 0.18 8.78 -3.49
N GLU A 54 1.42 8.73 -2.99
CA GLU A 54 2.44 9.71 -3.41
C GLU A 54 2.84 9.50 -4.88
N ALA A 55 3.01 8.24 -5.31
CA ALA A 55 3.44 7.90 -6.66
C ALA A 55 2.34 8.05 -7.73
N SER A 56 1.07 7.89 -7.38
CA SER A 56 -0.06 7.82 -8.32
C SER A 56 -1.18 8.79 -7.92
N THR A 57 -1.77 9.46 -8.90
CA THR A 57 -2.91 10.38 -8.69
C THR A 57 -4.27 9.68 -8.76
N ASP A 58 -4.34 8.45 -9.28
CA ASP A 58 -5.60 7.73 -9.44
C ASP A 58 -5.88 6.77 -8.27
N TYR A 59 -6.77 7.20 -7.38
CA TYR A 59 -7.25 6.40 -6.26
C TYR A 59 -7.96 5.11 -6.68
N LYS A 60 -8.52 5.04 -7.88
CA LYS A 60 -9.18 3.84 -8.39
C LYS A 60 -8.16 2.74 -8.67
N GLU A 61 -7.04 3.07 -9.31
CA GLU A 61 -5.93 2.14 -9.54
C GLU A 61 -5.35 1.62 -8.22
N ILE A 62 -5.17 2.52 -7.25
CA ILE A 62 -4.68 2.16 -5.92
C ILE A 62 -5.66 1.17 -5.27
N SER A 63 -6.97 1.45 -5.32
CA SER A 63 -8.01 0.60 -4.74
C SER A 63 -8.07 -0.79 -5.37
N GLU A 64 -8.02 -0.87 -6.70
CA GLU A 64 -7.97 -2.13 -7.45
C GLU A 64 -6.74 -2.95 -7.08
N ARG A 65 -5.57 -2.30 -7.00
CA ARG A 65 -4.30 -2.96 -6.67
C ARG A 65 -4.26 -3.55 -5.27
N VAL A 66 -4.85 -2.88 -4.29
CA VAL A 66 -4.82 -3.35 -2.90
C VAL A 66 -5.99 -4.28 -2.56
N GLY A 67 -7.00 -4.36 -3.43
CA GLY A 67 -8.12 -5.30 -3.32
C GLY A 67 -9.13 -4.96 -2.22
N HIS A 68 -9.38 -3.68 -1.94
CA HIS A 68 -10.33 -3.28 -0.89
C HIS A 68 -11.78 -3.27 -1.39
N SER A 69 -12.66 -4.00 -0.71
CA SER A 69 -14.12 -3.85 -0.78
C SER A 69 -14.63 -2.65 0.04
N ASN A 70 -13.78 -1.98 0.82
CA ASN A 70 -14.14 -0.84 1.66
C ASN A 70 -13.17 0.35 1.50
N ILE A 71 -13.39 1.12 0.43
CA ILE A 71 -12.68 2.36 0.08
C ILE A 71 -12.72 3.42 1.20
N LYS A 72 -13.78 3.45 2.01
CA LYS A 72 -14.00 4.47 3.05
C LYS A 72 -12.95 4.46 4.17
N GLN A 73 -12.47 3.28 4.59
CA GLN A 73 -11.43 3.19 5.63
C GLN A 73 -10.04 3.58 5.09
N THR A 74 -9.79 3.29 3.82
CA THR A 74 -8.56 3.62 3.09
C THR A 74 -8.46 5.14 2.91
N MET A 75 -9.49 5.78 2.36
CA MET A 75 -9.48 7.24 2.16
C MET A 75 -9.22 8.02 3.46
N ASN A 76 -9.90 7.70 4.56
CA ASN A 76 -9.73 8.45 5.81
C ASN A 76 -8.35 8.28 6.49
N THR A 77 -7.61 7.22 6.18
CA THR A 77 -6.28 6.97 6.79
C THR A 77 -5.13 7.45 5.90
N TYR A 78 -5.33 7.50 4.58
CA TYR A 78 -4.27 7.84 3.61
C TYR A 78 -4.45 9.20 2.91
N ALA A 79 -5.56 9.92 3.17
CA ALA A 79 -5.78 11.27 2.67
C ALA A 79 -4.84 12.34 3.27
N HIS A 80 -3.77 11.94 3.97
CA HIS A 80 -2.61 12.79 4.18
C HIS A 80 -1.84 12.92 2.87
N VAL A 81 -2.46 13.57 1.89
CA VAL A 81 -1.82 14.01 0.65
C VAL A 81 -0.68 14.94 1.04
N SER A 82 0.54 14.65 0.60
CA SER A 82 1.66 15.54 0.89
C SER A 82 1.39 16.96 0.37
N PRO A 83 1.91 18.01 1.04
CA PRO A 83 1.81 19.39 0.54
C PRO A 83 2.35 19.54 -0.90
N GLN A 84 3.34 18.72 -1.26
CA GLN A 84 3.91 18.68 -2.60
C GLN A 84 2.89 18.19 -3.64
N LYS A 85 2.18 17.11 -3.34
CA LYS A 85 1.15 16.56 -4.24
C LYS A 85 -0.05 17.51 -4.39
N LEU A 86 -0.40 18.25 -3.34
CA LEU A 86 -1.41 19.32 -3.41
C LEU A 86 -0.98 20.44 -4.37
N LEU A 87 0.29 20.86 -4.30
CA LEU A 87 0.85 21.87 -5.19
C LEU A 87 0.90 21.39 -6.65
N GLU A 88 1.34 20.15 -6.89
CA GLU A 88 1.33 19.55 -8.23
C GLU A 88 -0.07 19.50 -8.84
N THR A 89 -1.07 19.12 -8.03
CA THR A 89 -2.47 19.07 -8.47
C THR A 89 -2.99 20.47 -8.83
N ALA A 90 -2.67 21.48 -8.01
CA ALA A 90 -3.04 22.86 -8.28
C ALA A 90 -2.41 23.36 -9.59
N ASN A 91 -1.11 23.11 -9.80
CA ASN A 91 -0.41 23.49 -11.03
C ASN A 91 -1.01 22.78 -12.26
N THR A 92 -1.25 21.48 -12.18
CA THR A 92 -1.87 20.70 -13.26
C THR A 92 -3.23 21.27 -13.66
N PHE A 93 -4.04 21.66 -12.67
CA PHE A 93 -5.33 22.30 -12.91
C PHE A 93 -5.17 23.68 -13.56
N SER A 94 -4.26 24.51 -13.06
CA SER A 94 -3.95 25.81 -13.67
C SER A 94 -3.49 25.67 -15.11
N ASP A 95 -2.61 24.72 -15.42
CA ASP A 95 -2.13 24.45 -16.78
C ASP A 95 -3.27 24.02 -17.71
N TYR A 96 -4.16 23.15 -17.24
CA TYR A 96 -5.33 22.71 -18.01
C TYR A 96 -6.26 23.89 -18.34
N ILE A 97 -6.59 24.72 -17.35
CA ILE A 97 -7.45 25.90 -17.55
C ILE A 97 -6.82 26.88 -18.55
N ASN A 98 -5.52 27.17 -18.40
CA ASN A 98 -4.81 28.08 -19.31
C ASN A 98 -4.72 27.53 -20.75
N SER A 99 -4.55 26.21 -20.90
CA SER A 99 -4.53 25.57 -22.22
C SER A 99 -5.89 25.65 -22.92
N ALA A 100 -7.00 25.50 -22.16
CA ALA A 100 -8.36 25.59 -22.70
C ALA A 100 -8.79 27.00 -23.11
N GLU A 101 -8.15 28.05 -22.59
CA GLU A 101 -8.38 29.45 -23.01
C GLU A 101 -7.58 29.84 -24.25
N SER A 102 -6.50 29.12 -24.55
CA SER A 102 -5.58 29.41 -25.67
C SER A 102 -6.07 28.87 -27.02
N ASP A 103 -7.06 27.98 -27.01
CA ASP A 103 -7.68 27.38 -28.21
C ASP A 103 -8.92 28.18 -28.72
N LYS A 104 -9.09 29.44 -28.28
CA LYS A 104 -10.08 30.40 -28.78
C LYS A 104 -9.41 31.55 -29.51
#